data_AF-A0A7Z8QUB6-F1
#
_entry.id   AF-A0A7Z8QUB6-F1
#
_cell.length_a   1.000
_cell.length_b   1.000
_cell.length_c   1.000
_cell.angle_alpha   90.00
_cell.angle_beta   90.00
_cell.angle_gamma   90.00
#
_symmetry.space_group_name_H-M   'P 1'
#
loop_
_entity.id
_entity.type
_entity.pdbx_description
1 polymer ?
#
loop_
_entity_poly.entity_id
_entity_poly.type
_entity_poly.pdbx_seq_one_letter_code
_entity_poly.pdbx_strand_id
1 'polypeptide(L)'
;MSFTLHPTLKKDCIKLGHLELCQVLLMNDSQFPWLILVPERDNITEIHQLPPKDQQQLIYESSYIAEQLANLFHADKMNIAALGSMVPQLHIHHVVRYKTDKVWPAPIWGKLEAIAYTDQELDTTQKKLKTLLLN
;
A
#
# COMPACT_ATOMS: atom_id res chain seq x y z
N MET A 1 23.79 5.59 3.02
CA MET A 1 22.80 6.39 3.77
C MET A 1 21.74 5.43 4.28
N SER A 2 20.98 5.82 5.29
CA SER A 2 19.89 5.00 5.83
C SER A 2 18.57 5.43 5.17
N PHE A 3 17.77 4.45 4.77
CA PHE A 3 16.41 4.64 4.27
C PHE A 3 15.64 5.72 5.04
N THR A 4 15.03 6.66 4.32
CA THR A 4 14.11 7.66 4.89
C THR A 4 12.81 7.70 4.09
N LEU A 5 11.67 7.56 4.78
CA LEU A 5 10.37 7.66 4.15
C LEU A 5 10.09 9.08 3.66
N HIS A 6 9.60 9.22 2.43
CA HIS A 6 9.26 10.50 1.82
C HIS A 6 8.24 11.28 2.69
N PRO A 7 8.39 12.61 2.87
CA PRO A 7 7.51 13.40 3.75
C PRO A 7 6.02 13.29 3.41
N THR A 8 5.66 13.26 2.13
CA THR A 8 4.27 13.08 1.67
C THR A 8 3.70 11.73 2.11
N LEU A 9 4.44 10.62 1.92
CA LEU A 9 4.00 9.30 2.38
C LEU A 9 3.87 9.27 3.90
N LYS A 10 4.80 9.92 4.62
CA LYS A 10 4.74 10.02 6.09
C LYS A 10 3.51 10.81 6.58
N LYS A 11 3.09 11.83 5.83
CA LYS A 11 1.94 12.68 6.15
C LYS A 11 0.62 11.99 5.83
N ASP A 12 0.53 11.37 4.66
CA ASP A 12 -0.74 10.91 4.09
C ASP A 12 -1.05 9.45 4.48
N CYS A 13 -0.11 8.73 5.08
CA CYS A 13 -0.26 7.34 5.46
C CYS A 13 -0.01 7.08 6.95
N ILE A 14 -0.58 5.96 7.43
CA ILE A 14 -0.31 5.39 8.75
C ILE A 14 0.66 4.21 8.60
N LYS A 15 1.75 4.17 9.37
CA LYS A 15 2.68 3.03 9.39
C LYS A 15 2.07 1.83 10.11
N LEU A 16 2.00 0.68 9.45
CA LEU A 16 1.51 -0.57 10.04
C LEU A 16 2.65 -1.45 10.57
N GLY A 17 3.76 -1.54 9.83
CA GLY A 17 4.89 -2.40 10.18
C GLY A 17 5.91 -2.49 9.04
N HIS A 18 6.64 -3.61 8.99
CA HIS A 18 7.64 -3.93 7.98
C HIS A 18 7.53 -5.42 7.58
N LEU A 19 7.88 -5.70 6.34
CA LEU A 19 8.24 -7.01 5.82
C LEU A 19 9.77 -7.08 5.69
N GLU A 20 10.32 -8.05 4.96
CA GLU A 20 11.77 -8.20 4.78
C GLU A 20 12.37 -7.03 3.99
N LEU A 21 11.70 -6.59 2.91
CA LEU A 21 12.13 -5.48 2.06
C LEU A 21 11.30 -4.22 2.30
N CYS A 22 9.98 -4.34 2.43
CA CYS A 22 9.08 -3.19 2.41
C CYS A 22 8.62 -2.73 3.79
N GLN A 23 8.60 -1.41 3.99
CA GLN A 23 7.72 -0.81 4.97
C GLN A 23 6.26 -0.90 4.48
N VAL A 24 5.35 -1.29 5.36
CA VAL A 24 3.91 -1.41 5.05
C VAL A 24 3.16 -0.21 5.62
N LEU A 25 2.50 0.52 4.72
CA LEU A 25 1.72 1.72 5.02
C LEU A 25 0.24 1.49 4.71
N LEU A 26 -0.64 2.06 5.52
CA LEU A 26 -2.07 2.21 5.23
C LEU A 26 -2.30 3.63 4.70
N MET A 27 -2.87 3.77 3.51
CA MET A 27 -3.30 5.09 3.01
C MET A 27 -4.42 5.62 3.91
N ASN A 28 -4.37 6.88 4.33
CA ASN A 28 -5.41 7.50 5.15
C ASN A 28 -6.63 7.93 4.31
N ASP A 29 -7.19 6.98 3.56
CA ASP A 29 -8.44 7.14 2.80
C ASP A 29 -9.36 5.95 3.10
N SER A 30 -10.33 6.16 4.00
CA SER A 30 -11.24 5.13 4.51
C SER A 30 -12.19 4.57 3.46
N GLN A 31 -12.25 5.18 2.28
CA GLN A 31 -13.12 4.78 1.19
C GLN A 31 -12.69 3.46 0.54
N PHE A 32 -11.44 3.05 0.70
CA PHE A 32 -10.89 1.82 0.12
C PHE A 32 -9.91 1.14 1.10
N PRO A 33 -9.96 -0.19 1.27
CA PRO A 33 -8.86 -0.90 1.92
C PRO A 33 -7.60 -0.81 1.03
N TRP A 34 -6.64 0.01 1.45
CA TRP A 34 -5.52 0.43 0.61
C TRP A 34 -4.20 0.41 1.36
N LEU A 35 -3.35 -0.58 1.04
CA LEU A 35 -1.98 -0.64 1.52
C LEU A 35 -0.98 -0.13 0.48
N ILE A 36 0.13 0.40 0.97
CA ILE A 36 1.28 0.83 0.17
C ILE A 36 2.53 0.13 0.69
N LEU A 37 3.26 -0.51 -0.21
CA LEU A 37 4.58 -1.07 0.08
C LEU A 37 5.66 -0.10 -0.37
N VAL A 38 6.60 0.20 0.52
CA VAL A 38 7.75 1.06 0.22
C VAL A 38 9.02 0.26 0.47
N PRO A 39 9.74 -0.19 -0.58
CA PRO A 39 11.03 -0.86 -0.41
C PRO A 39 12.00 0.03 0.39
N GLU A 40 12.60 -0.51 1.45
CA GLU A 40 13.54 0.22 2.30
C GLU A 40 14.93 0.30 1.63
N ARG A 41 14.98 1.02 0.50
CA ARG A 41 16.18 1.30 -0.31
C ARG A 41 16.22 2.78 -0.66
N ASP A 42 17.40 3.39 -0.50
CA ASP A 42 17.61 4.80 -0.82
C ASP A 42 17.67 5.04 -2.33
N ASN A 43 17.17 6.21 -2.75
CA ASN A 43 17.29 6.71 -4.13
C ASN A 43 16.72 5.78 -5.22
N ILE A 44 15.72 4.97 -4.88
CA ILE A 44 14.97 4.15 -5.83
C ILE A 44 13.67 4.87 -6.18
N THR A 45 13.46 5.10 -7.47
CA THR A 45 12.24 5.66 -8.04
C THR A 45 11.43 4.64 -8.83
N GLU A 46 12.08 3.63 -9.38
CA GLU A 46 11.47 2.61 -10.24
C GLU A 46 11.85 1.19 -9.82
N ILE A 47 10.95 0.23 -10.06
CA ILE A 47 11.19 -1.19 -9.72
C ILE A 47 12.48 -1.71 -10.37
N HIS A 48 12.74 -1.35 -11.64
CA HIS A 48 13.90 -1.84 -12.38
C HIS A 48 15.24 -1.32 -11.85
N GLN A 49 15.24 -0.32 -10.96
CA GLN A 49 16.46 0.21 -10.32
C GLN A 49 16.83 -0.61 -9.07
N LEU A 50 15.90 -1.40 -8.54
CA LEU A 50 16.21 -2.31 -7.43
C LEU A 50 17.22 -3.38 -7.90
N PRO A 51 18.11 -3.84 -7.01
CA PRO A 51 18.89 -5.05 -7.24
C PRO A 51 17.97 -6.22 -7.64
N PRO A 52 18.40 -7.16 -8.50
CA PRO A 52 17.55 -8.26 -8.96
C PRO A 52 16.91 -9.09 -7.84
N LYS A 53 17.63 -9.28 -6.73
CA LYS A 53 17.08 -9.95 -5.53
C LYS A 53 15.95 -9.16 -4.88
N ASP A 54 16.09 -7.84 -4.77
CA ASP A 54 15.06 -6.98 -4.21
C ASP A 54 13.84 -6.88 -5.14
N GLN A 55 14.01 -6.96 -6.47
CA GLN A 55 12.87 -7.06 -7.40
C GLN A 55 12.07 -8.34 -7.16
N GLN A 56 12.75 -9.47 -6.96
CA GLN A 56 12.12 -10.76 -6.65
C GLN A 56 11.43 -10.74 -5.27
N GLN A 57 12.08 -10.14 -4.28
CA GLN A 57 11.49 -9.98 -2.95
C GLN A 57 10.27 -9.06 -3.00
N LEU A 58 10.33 -7.95 -3.75
CA LEU A 58 9.20 -7.05 -3.92
C LEU A 58 7.98 -7.74 -4.54
N ILE A 59 8.17 -8.55 -5.59
CA ILE A 59 7.04 -9.26 -6.20
C ILE A 59 6.46 -10.33 -5.26
N TYR A 60 7.30 -10.98 -4.45
CA TYR A 60 6.84 -11.92 -3.42
C TYR A 60 5.99 -11.21 -2.36
N GLU A 61 6.49 -10.12 -1.77
CA GLU A 61 5.79 -9.34 -0.75
C GLU A 61 4.51 -8.70 -1.28
N SER A 62 4.56 -8.16 -2.51
CA SER A 62 3.39 -7.59 -3.20
C SER A 62 2.30 -8.64 -3.40
N SER A 63 2.69 -9.83 -3.85
CA SER A 63 1.76 -10.94 -4.09
C SER A 63 1.16 -11.47 -2.79
N TYR A 64 1.98 -11.63 -1.74
CA TYR A 64 1.52 -12.01 -0.40
C TYR A 64 0.49 -11.01 0.13
N ILE A 65 0.80 -9.71 0.12
CA ILE A 65 -0.13 -8.67 0.61
C ILE A 65 -1.41 -8.63 -0.21
N ALA A 66 -1.33 -8.76 -1.54
CA ALA A 66 -2.50 -8.78 -2.40
C ALA A 66 -3.44 -9.95 -2.09
N GLU A 67 -2.89 -11.15 -1.92
CA GLU A 67 -3.66 -12.35 -1.56
C GLU A 67 -4.30 -12.19 -0.16
N GLN A 68 -3.52 -11.77 0.83
CA GLN A 68 -4.01 -11.57 2.19
C GLN A 68 -5.14 -10.53 2.23
N LEU A 69 -4.99 -9.40 1.54
CA LEU A 69 -6.04 -8.38 1.44
C LEU A 69 -7.28 -8.92 0.72
N ALA A 70 -7.11 -9.64 -0.40
CA ALA A 70 -8.22 -10.21 -1.14
C ALA A 70 -9.06 -11.16 -0.27
N ASN A 71 -8.41 -12.04 0.48
CA ASN A 71 -9.07 -12.99 1.37
C ASN A 71 -9.74 -12.27 2.56
N LEU A 72 -9.00 -11.35 3.21
CA LEU A 72 -9.44 -10.66 4.42
C LEU A 72 -10.63 -9.70 4.20
N PHE A 73 -10.73 -9.15 2.99
CA PHE A 73 -11.76 -8.18 2.61
C PHE A 73 -12.76 -8.71 1.57
N HIS A 74 -12.67 -9.99 1.20
CA HIS A 74 -13.51 -10.62 0.17
C HIS A 74 -13.57 -9.77 -1.11
N ALA A 75 -12.40 -9.38 -1.60
CA ALA A 75 -12.28 -8.47 -2.74
C ALA A 75 -12.89 -9.08 -4.02
N ASP A 76 -13.63 -8.28 -4.79
CA ASP A 76 -13.99 -8.66 -6.17
C ASP A 76 -12.74 -8.63 -7.08
N LYS A 77 -11.82 -7.68 -6.81
CA LYS A 77 -10.58 -7.52 -7.56
C LYS A 77 -9.51 -6.79 -6.74
N MET A 78 -8.25 -7.12 -6.96
CA MET A 78 -7.11 -6.28 -6.52
C MET A 78 -6.64 -5.35 -7.64
N ASN A 79 -6.33 -4.11 -7.30
CA ASN A 79 -5.55 -3.19 -8.15
C ASN A 79 -4.16 -3.00 -7.53
N ILE A 80 -3.13 -3.19 -8.35
CA ILE A 80 -1.73 -3.03 -7.96
C ILE A 80 -1.06 -2.09 -8.95
N ALA A 81 -0.34 -1.07 -8.46
CA ALA A 81 0.36 -0.13 -9.33
C ALA A 81 1.57 0.51 -8.66
N ALA A 82 2.63 0.71 -9.44
CA ALA A 82 3.69 1.68 -9.18
C ALA A 82 3.45 2.87 -10.12
N LEU A 83 3.24 4.06 -9.57
CA LEU A 83 2.97 5.28 -10.36
C LEU A 83 4.06 6.33 -10.15
N GLY A 84 4.13 6.92 -8.95
CA GLY A 84 5.26 7.76 -8.54
C GLY A 84 5.39 9.15 -9.19
N SER A 85 4.44 9.61 -10.00
CA SER A 85 4.61 10.89 -10.75
C SER A 85 4.77 12.13 -9.87
N MET A 86 4.17 12.16 -8.68
CA MET A 86 4.29 13.28 -7.71
C MET A 86 5.23 12.98 -6.54
N VAL A 87 5.36 11.71 -6.17
CA VAL A 87 6.22 11.24 -5.07
C VAL A 87 7.25 10.29 -5.69
N PRO A 88 8.51 10.72 -5.86
CA PRO A 88 9.49 9.98 -6.65
C PRO A 88 10.01 8.73 -5.95
N GLN A 89 9.91 8.64 -4.61
CA GLN A 89 10.33 7.43 -3.89
C GLN A 89 9.45 6.25 -4.32
N LEU A 90 10.06 5.14 -4.73
CA LEU A 90 9.33 3.94 -5.16
C LEU A 90 8.35 3.46 -4.09
N HIS A 91 7.09 3.31 -4.48
CA HIS A 91 6.04 2.77 -3.64
C HIS A 91 4.99 2.06 -4.50
N ILE A 92 4.43 0.98 -3.97
CA ILE A 92 3.50 0.11 -4.70
C ILE A 92 2.16 0.10 -3.99
N HIS A 93 1.12 0.56 -4.68
CA HIS A 93 -0.25 0.57 -4.18
C HIS A 93 -0.89 -0.81 -4.30
N HIS A 94 -1.63 -1.22 -3.27
CA HIS A 94 -2.42 -2.45 -3.20
C HIS A 94 -3.83 -2.09 -2.71
N VAL A 95 -4.79 -2.09 -3.62
CA VAL A 95 -6.14 -1.59 -3.36
C VAL A 95 -7.16 -2.71 -3.56
N VAL A 96 -7.96 -2.95 -2.52
CA VAL A 96 -9.14 -3.81 -2.60
C VAL A 96 -10.24 -3.08 -3.36
N ARG A 97 -10.82 -3.73 -4.38
CA ARG A 97 -11.90 -3.18 -5.21
C ARG A 97 -13.16 -4.03 -5.11
N TYR A 98 -14.29 -3.36 -5.25
CA TYR A 98 -15.62 -3.98 -5.29
C TYR A 98 -16.38 -3.48 -6.51
N LYS A 99 -17.22 -4.31 -7.11
CA LYS A 99 -18.13 -3.89 -8.20
C LYS A 99 -19.11 -2.80 -7.75
N THR A 100 -19.31 -2.67 -6.45
CA THR A 100 -20.17 -1.68 -5.80
C THR A 100 -19.39 -0.49 -5.24
N ASP A 101 -18.07 -0.42 -5.40
CA ASP A 101 -17.31 0.74 -4.93
C ASP A 101 -17.63 1.99 -5.76
N LYS A 102 -17.39 3.17 -5.18
CA LYS A 102 -17.84 4.47 -5.72
C LYS A 102 -17.32 4.79 -7.12
N VAL A 103 -16.25 4.12 -7.56
CA VAL A 103 -15.54 4.47 -8.79
C VAL A 103 -15.37 3.28 -9.74
N TRP A 104 -15.94 2.12 -9.44
CA TRP A 104 -15.89 0.95 -10.32
C TRP A 104 -16.55 1.24 -11.69
N PRO A 105 -15.97 0.82 -12.83
CA PRO A 105 -14.72 0.05 -13.00
C PRO A 105 -13.46 0.92 -13.22
N ALA A 106 -13.54 2.23 -12.99
CA ALA A 106 -12.42 3.15 -13.20
C ALA A 106 -11.31 2.97 -12.14
N PRO A 107 -10.07 3.42 -12.43
CA PRO A 107 -9.02 3.54 -11.42
C PRO A 107 -9.42 4.50 -10.30
N ILE A 108 -8.94 4.26 -9.08
CA ILE A 108 -9.26 5.10 -7.91
C ILE A 108 -8.49 6.44 -7.90
N TRP A 109 -7.31 6.49 -8.52
CA TRP A 109 -6.39 7.62 -8.40
C TRP A 109 -6.98 8.89 -9.01
N GLY A 110 -7.09 9.95 -8.19
CA GLY A 110 -7.57 11.27 -8.61
C GLY A 110 -9.07 11.37 -8.90
N LYS A 111 -9.88 10.37 -8.50
CA LYS A 111 -11.34 10.37 -8.72
C LYS A 111 -12.15 10.96 -7.58
N LEU A 112 -11.67 10.81 -6.36
CA LEU A 112 -12.31 11.29 -5.14
C LEU A 112 -11.27 11.99 -4.27
N GLU A 113 -11.73 12.96 -3.48
CA GLU A 113 -10.93 13.46 -2.36
C GLU A 113 -10.84 12.39 -1.27
N ALA A 114 -9.67 12.27 -0.65
CA ALA A 114 -9.44 11.30 0.41
C ALA A 114 -10.26 11.64 1.66
N ILE A 115 -10.88 10.64 2.27
CA ILE A 115 -11.60 10.79 3.54
C ILE A 115 -10.78 10.07 4.60
N ALA A 116 -10.25 10.81 5.57
CA ALA A 116 -9.49 10.21 6.66
C ALA A 116 -10.35 9.22 7.46
N TYR A 117 -9.71 8.19 8.01
CA TYR A 117 -10.34 7.33 9.01
C TYR A 117 -10.67 8.15 10.27
N THR A 118 -11.82 7.89 10.88
CA THR A 118 -12.04 8.28 12.28
C THR A 118 -11.14 7.43 13.20
N ASP A 119 -10.89 7.90 14.43
CA ASP A 119 -10.05 7.16 15.38
C ASP A 119 -10.55 5.72 15.62
N GLN A 120 -11.87 5.53 15.69
CA GLN A 120 -12.49 4.22 15.91
C GLN A 120 -12.34 3.29 14.69
N GLU A 121 -12.56 3.81 13.48
CA GLU A 121 -12.37 3.04 12.25
C GLU A 121 -10.89 2.69 12.06
N LEU A 122 -10.00 3.62 12.37
CA LEU A 122 -8.56 3.44 12.26
C LEU A 122 -8.07 2.34 13.21
N ASP A 123 -8.46 2.38 14.49
CA ASP A 123 -8.09 1.35 15.47
C ASP A 123 -8.57 -0.04 15.03
N THR A 124 -9.83 -0.14 14.58
CA THR A 124 -10.42 -1.40 14.09
C THR A 124 -9.67 -1.91 12.85
N THR A 125 -9.41 -1.03 11.89
CA THR A 125 -8.74 -1.36 10.63
C THR A 125 -7.28 -1.76 10.87
N GLN A 126 -6.55 -1.04 11.73
CA GLN A 126 -5.18 -1.39 12.07
C GLN A 126 -5.08 -2.75 12.76
N LYS A 127 -5.96 -3.05 13.72
CA LYS A 127 -5.98 -4.36 14.39
C LYS A 127 -6.19 -5.49 13.38
N LYS A 128 -7.14 -5.30 12.47
CA LYS A 128 -7.46 -6.27 11.42
C LYS A 128 -6.30 -6.46 10.43
N LEU A 129 -5.59 -5.40 10.06
CA LEU A 129 -4.48 -5.45 9.10
C LEU A 129 -3.16 -5.91 9.70
N LYS A 130 -2.90 -5.62 10.98
CA LYS A 130 -1.65 -6.01 11.64
C LYS A 130 -1.50 -7.53 11.77
N THR A 131 -2.60 -8.29 11.74
CA THR A 131 -2.53 -9.77 11.70
C THR A 131 -1.84 -10.29 10.44
N LEU A 132 -1.81 -9.50 9.36
CA LEU A 132 -1.13 -9.87 8.10
C LEU A 132 0.39 -9.81 8.21
N LEU A 133 0.92 -9.12 9.22
CA LEU A 133 2.34 -8.82 9.38
C LEU A 133 3.02 -9.69 10.46
N LEU A 134 2.31 -10.69 11.02
CA LEU A 134 2.80 -11.52 12.14
C LEU A 134 3.30 -12.91 11.70
N ASN A 135 3.50 -13.14 10.40
CA ASN A 135 3.98 -14.40 9.85
C ASN A 135 5.44 -14.30 9.40
#